data_AF-A0A656HLF7-F1
#
_entry.id   AF-A0A656HLF7-F1
#
_cell.length_a   1.000
_cell.length_b   1.000
_cell.length_c   1.000
_cell.angle_alpha   90.00
_cell.angle_beta   90.00
_cell.angle_gamma   90.00
#
_symmetry.space_group_name_H-M   'P 1'
#
loop_
_entity.id
_entity.type
_entity.pdbx_description
1 polymer ?
#
loop_
_entity_poly.entity_id
_entity_poly.type
_entity_poly.pdbx_seq_one_letter_code
_entity_poly.pdbx_strand_id
1 'polypeptide(L)'
;MREPLPLIYPKVKVTFSEIIHFLENHGISKNNIRIREYQRFIKHMDDGDVDQHYEREQIIFLWRELHEVLFVFDTILKNNIPLPSDLIKKSLEGQPLPTGNAEKDKSRNYLLELRASIYFLRLGYQIHMSSDCDIIAENKKDIYFIECKRLYSIKKVDLRITEAYEQLQKRFDDINTKKNKRGIIWADPSPIMLRDVFMYSAFSRGGAQQAVRYDLLEFSKRYITKSSQYTDKRIFSIVLQMVWPSYTGSKDGIVTGFTSFVMPLHKKIGFFNMVRTKSLFDELFKIEEA
;
A
#
# COMPACT_ATOMS: atom_id res chain seq x y z
N MET A 1 3.58 -27.85 -19.98
CA MET A 1 2.15 -27.57 -19.76
C MET A 1 2.06 -26.16 -19.22
N ARG A 2 1.41 -25.23 -19.93
CA ARG A 2 1.15 -23.88 -19.40
C ARG A 2 0.08 -24.02 -18.32
N GLU A 3 0.38 -23.60 -17.09
CA GLU A 3 -0.63 -23.57 -16.04
C GLU A 3 -1.71 -22.54 -16.39
N PRO A 4 -2.99 -22.83 -16.13
CA PRO A 4 -4.07 -21.88 -16.41
C PRO A 4 -3.89 -20.60 -15.60
N LEU A 5 -4.26 -19.49 -16.23
CA LEU A 5 -4.28 -18.17 -15.59
C LEU A 5 -5.27 -18.15 -14.41
N PRO A 6 -5.04 -17.29 -13.39
CA PRO A 6 -5.89 -17.21 -12.19
C PRO A 6 -7.38 -17.04 -12.51
N LEU A 7 -8.27 -17.69 -11.76
CA LEU A 7 -9.74 -17.47 -11.81
C LEU A 7 -10.17 -16.01 -11.53
N ILE A 8 -9.29 -15.22 -10.91
CA ILE A 8 -9.48 -13.79 -10.56
C ILE A 8 -9.39 -12.88 -11.81
N TYR A 9 -8.85 -13.40 -12.91
CA TYR A 9 -8.48 -12.64 -14.09
C TYR A 9 -9.64 -11.92 -14.82
N PRO A 10 -10.82 -12.53 -15.03
CA PRO A 10 -11.94 -11.86 -15.70
C PRO A 10 -12.45 -10.62 -14.93
N LYS A 11 -12.43 -10.67 -13.59
CA LYS A 11 -12.85 -9.55 -12.73
C LYS A 11 -11.86 -8.39 -12.83
N VAL A 12 -10.56 -8.68 -12.87
CA VAL A 12 -9.50 -7.68 -13.08
C VAL A 12 -9.74 -6.88 -14.35
N LYS A 13 -10.05 -7.54 -15.47
CA LYS A 13 -10.28 -6.86 -16.76
C LYS A 13 -11.47 -5.91 -16.73
N VAL A 14 -12.60 -6.36 -16.17
CA VAL A 14 -13.83 -5.54 -16.08
C VAL A 14 -13.59 -4.34 -15.18
N THR A 15 -13.11 -4.56 -13.95
CA THR A 15 -12.83 -3.50 -13.00
C THR A 15 -11.78 -2.52 -13.52
N PHE A 16 -10.72 -3.00 -14.19
CA PHE A 16 -9.73 -2.11 -14.78
C PHE A 16 -10.34 -1.22 -15.87
N SER A 17 -11.24 -1.75 -16.70
CA SER A 17 -11.91 -0.96 -17.74
C SER A 17 -12.77 0.16 -17.15
N GLU A 18 -13.48 -0.11 -16.05
CA GLU A 18 -14.25 0.90 -15.30
C GLU A 18 -13.33 1.98 -14.71
N ILE A 19 -12.19 1.57 -14.15
CA ILE A 19 -11.17 2.48 -13.63
C ILE A 19 -10.63 3.38 -14.74
N ILE A 20 -10.35 2.87 -15.94
CA ILE A 20 -9.89 3.70 -17.07
C ILE A 20 -10.90 4.80 -17.37
N HIS A 21 -12.19 4.46 -17.45
CA HIS A 21 -13.23 5.45 -17.72
C HIS A 21 -13.32 6.51 -16.59
N PHE A 22 -13.23 6.07 -15.34
CA PHE A 22 -13.14 6.97 -14.18
C PHE A 22 -11.94 7.92 -14.28
N LEU A 23 -10.76 7.41 -14.64
CA LEU A 23 -9.53 8.19 -14.77
C LEU A 23 -9.62 9.21 -15.92
N GLU A 24 -10.22 8.84 -17.06
CA GLU A 24 -10.47 9.77 -18.17
C GLU A 24 -11.37 10.94 -17.76
N ASN A 25 -12.43 10.67 -16.98
CA ASN A 25 -13.31 11.70 -16.44
C ASN A 25 -12.59 12.65 -15.45
N HIS A 26 -11.45 12.22 -14.88
CA HIS A 26 -10.58 13.03 -14.02
C HIS A 26 -9.39 13.64 -14.78
N GLY A 27 -9.43 13.66 -16.12
CA GLY A 27 -8.42 14.32 -16.96
C GLY A 27 -7.14 13.51 -17.17
N ILE A 28 -7.12 12.23 -16.80
CA ILE A 28 -5.98 11.35 -17.02
C ILE A 28 -6.19 10.62 -18.34
N SER A 29 -5.33 10.91 -19.31
CA SER A 29 -5.40 10.27 -20.62
C SER A 29 -5.15 8.77 -20.50
N LYS A 30 -5.96 7.97 -21.21
CA LYS A 30 -5.67 6.55 -21.48
C LYS A 30 -4.29 6.30 -22.11
N ASN A 31 -3.70 7.32 -22.73
CA ASN A 31 -2.36 7.25 -23.30
C ASN A 31 -1.24 7.51 -22.28
N ASN A 32 -1.58 7.70 -20.99
CA ASN A 32 -0.59 7.69 -19.93
C ASN A 32 0.24 6.40 -20.03
N ILE A 33 1.57 6.54 -19.98
CA ILE A 33 2.51 5.46 -20.28
C ILE A 33 2.27 4.25 -19.37
N ARG A 34 2.01 4.48 -18.09
CA ARG A 34 1.80 3.46 -17.06
C ARG A 34 0.47 2.75 -17.23
N ILE A 35 -0.59 3.51 -17.50
CA ILE A 35 -1.91 2.97 -17.84
C ILE A 35 -1.88 2.10 -19.10
N ARG A 36 -1.25 2.60 -20.17
CA ARG A 36 -1.10 1.88 -21.42
C ARG A 36 -0.32 0.59 -21.25
N GLU A 37 0.69 0.59 -20.37
CA GLU A 37 1.45 -0.62 -20.05
C GLU A 37 0.59 -1.66 -19.33
N TYR A 38 -0.25 -1.25 -18.37
CA TYR A 38 -1.20 -2.16 -17.74
C TYR A 38 -2.20 -2.75 -18.74
N GLN A 39 -2.71 -1.94 -19.68
CA GLN A 39 -3.60 -2.43 -20.74
C GLN A 39 -2.91 -3.47 -21.63
N ARG A 40 -1.64 -3.24 -22.01
CA ARG A 40 -0.85 -4.20 -22.79
C ARG A 40 -0.61 -5.48 -22.01
N PHE A 41 -0.20 -5.35 -20.75
CA PHE A 41 0.05 -6.48 -19.88
C PHE A 41 -1.19 -7.35 -19.68
N ILE A 42 -2.36 -6.75 -19.41
CA ILE A 42 -3.65 -7.46 -19.36
C ILE A 42 -3.95 -8.12 -20.71
N LYS A 43 -3.72 -7.44 -21.84
CA LYS A 43 -3.95 -8.08 -23.14
C LYS A 43 -3.09 -9.35 -23.33
N HIS A 44 -1.80 -9.28 -23.01
CA HIS A 44 -0.90 -10.43 -23.17
C HIS A 44 -1.17 -11.56 -22.16
N MET A 45 -1.69 -11.20 -20.98
CA MET A 45 -2.23 -12.18 -20.06
C MET A 45 -3.47 -12.86 -20.65
N ASP A 46 -4.44 -12.13 -21.22
CA ASP A 46 -5.62 -12.70 -21.92
C ASP A 46 -5.23 -13.65 -23.06
N ASP A 47 -4.25 -13.24 -23.87
CA ASP A 47 -3.80 -13.98 -25.05
C ASP A 47 -2.95 -15.22 -24.65
N GLY A 48 -2.58 -15.36 -23.37
CA GLY A 48 -1.77 -16.47 -22.86
C GLY A 48 -0.33 -16.45 -23.37
N ASP A 49 0.16 -15.27 -23.75
CA ASP A 49 1.49 -15.04 -24.33
C ASP A 49 2.37 -14.07 -23.54
N VAL A 50 1.96 -13.69 -22.33
CA VAL A 50 2.68 -12.75 -21.44
C VAL A 50 4.18 -13.06 -21.29
N ASP A 51 4.56 -14.33 -21.18
CA ASP A 51 5.96 -14.77 -21.03
C ASP A 51 6.81 -14.54 -22.29
N GLN A 52 6.19 -14.24 -23.44
CA GLN A 52 6.87 -13.88 -24.69
C GLN A 52 7.18 -12.38 -24.77
N HIS A 53 6.51 -11.57 -23.96
CA HIS A 53 6.57 -10.11 -24.00
C HIS A 53 7.19 -9.48 -22.75
N TYR A 54 7.18 -10.21 -21.65
CA TYR A 54 7.67 -9.73 -20.35
C TYR A 54 8.57 -10.76 -19.70
N GLU A 55 9.65 -10.26 -19.12
CA GLU A 55 10.47 -11.07 -18.21
C GLU A 55 9.69 -11.38 -16.94
N ARG A 56 9.97 -12.52 -16.31
CA ARG A 56 9.24 -12.98 -15.11
C ARG A 56 9.19 -11.93 -14.00
N GLU A 57 10.28 -11.20 -13.79
CA GLU A 57 10.34 -10.10 -12.81
C GLU A 57 9.39 -8.96 -13.17
N GLN A 58 9.28 -8.61 -14.46
CA GLN A 58 8.39 -7.56 -14.94
C GLN A 58 6.92 -7.97 -14.76
N ILE A 59 6.59 -9.23 -15.05
CA ILE A 59 5.24 -9.80 -14.81
C ILE A 59 4.87 -9.61 -13.34
N ILE A 60 5.78 -9.98 -12.43
CA ILE A 60 5.55 -9.85 -10.98
C ILE A 60 5.33 -8.39 -10.58
N PHE A 61 6.18 -7.47 -11.03
CA PHE A 61 6.05 -6.05 -10.69
C PHE A 61 4.76 -5.43 -11.25
N LEU A 62 4.44 -5.70 -12.52
CA LEU A 62 3.23 -5.20 -13.17
C LEU A 62 1.99 -5.75 -12.50
N TRP A 63 1.94 -7.05 -12.19
CA TRP A 63 0.80 -7.67 -11.52
C TRP A 63 0.58 -7.11 -10.11
N ARG A 64 1.67 -6.94 -9.35
CA ARG A 64 1.63 -6.34 -8.00
C ARG A 64 1.11 -4.91 -8.01
N GLU A 65 1.63 -4.09 -8.91
CA GLU A 65 1.28 -2.68 -9.01
C GLU A 65 -0.12 -2.47 -9.59
N LEU A 66 -0.51 -3.29 -10.56
CA LEU A 66 -1.88 -3.34 -11.08
C LEU A 66 -2.88 -3.66 -9.96
N HIS A 67 -2.59 -4.65 -9.11
CA HIS A 67 -3.46 -4.95 -7.98
C HIS A 67 -3.55 -3.77 -6.98
N GLU A 68 -2.45 -3.06 -6.74
CA GLU A 68 -2.44 -1.84 -5.94
C GLU A 68 -3.34 -0.74 -6.53
N VAL A 69 -3.27 -0.54 -7.86
CA VAL A 69 -4.12 0.39 -8.62
C VAL A 69 -5.58 -0.03 -8.55
N LEU A 70 -5.90 -1.31 -8.78
CA LEU A 70 -7.25 -1.84 -8.67
C LEU A 70 -7.82 -1.60 -7.27
N PHE A 71 -7.10 -1.98 -6.22
CA PHE A 71 -7.55 -1.81 -4.84
C PHE A 71 -7.90 -0.34 -4.53
N VAL A 72 -7.03 0.59 -4.92
CA VAL A 72 -7.23 2.03 -4.69
C VAL A 72 -8.44 2.55 -5.46
N PHE A 73 -8.42 2.42 -6.79
CA PHE A 73 -9.41 3.11 -7.64
C PHE A 73 -10.76 2.41 -7.69
N ASP A 74 -10.82 1.08 -7.56
CA ASP A 74 -12.09 0.37 -7.39
C ASP A 74 -12.79 0.81 -6.10
N THR A 75 -12.02 0.96 -5.00
CA THR A 75 -12.58 1.43 -3.74
C THR A 75 -13.07 2.88 -3.86
N ILE A 76 -12.30 3.76 -4.50
CA ILE A 76 -12.70 5.17 -4.74
C ILE A 76 -13.99 5.23 -5.55
N LEU A 77 -14.06 4.49 -6.65
CA LEU A 77 -15.20 4.44 -7.56
C LEU A 77 -16.46 3.94 -6.85
N LYS A 78 -16.38 2.77 -6.21
CA LYS A 78 -17.54 2.14 -5.54
C LYS A 78 -18.12 2.95 -4.39
N ASN A 79 -17.27 3.73 -3.71
CA ASN A 79 -17.68 4.51 -2.55
C ASN A 79 -17.86 6.01 -2.88
N ASN A 80 -17.71 6.41 -4.14
CA ASN A 80 -17.77 7.81 -4.59
C ASN A 80 -16.89 8.74 -3.73
N ILE A 81 -15.67 8.29 -3.40
CA ILE A 81 -14.76 9.05 -2.53
C ILE A 81 -14.23 10.26 -3.31
N PRO A 82 -14.44 11.50 -2.83
CA PRO A 82 -13.90 12.67 -3.49
C PRO A 82 -12.39 12.76 -3.26
N LEU A 83 -11.61 12.71 -4.34
CA LEU A 83 -10.17 12.94 -4.32
C LEU A 83 -9.78 14.02 -5.34
N PRO A 84 -8.77 14.85 -5.04
CA PRO A 84 -8.26 15.82 -6.01
C PRO A 84 -7.68 15.12 -7.25
N SER A 85 -8.10 15.53 -8.45
CA SER A 85 -7.61 14.97 -9.72
C SER A 85 -6.08 15.02 -9.85
N ASP A 86 -5.43 16.07 -9.31
CA ASP A 86 -3.98 16.19 -9.31
C ASP A 86 -3.28 15.08 -8.51
N LEU A 87 -3.89 14.62 -7.42
CA LEU A 87 -3.35 13.52 -6.62
C LEU A 87 -3.47 12.18 -7.36
N ILE A 88 -4.64 11.94 -7.96
CA ILE A 88 -4.89 10.78 -8.83
C ILE A 88 -3.84 10.76 -9.95
N LYS A 89 -3.63 11.90 -10.62
CA LYS A 89 -2.65 12.04 -11.70
C LYS A 89 -1.22 11.76 -11.22
N LYS A 90 -0.76 12.42 -10.16
CA LYS A 90 0.58 12.22 -9.58
C LYS A 90 0.84 10.76 -9.20
N SER A 91 -0.18 10.04 -8.71
CA SER A 91 -0.04 8.64 -8.34
C SER A 91 0.19 7.68 -9.52
N LEU A 92 -0.18 8.10 -10.74
CA LEU A 92 -0.11 7.32 -11.98
C LEU A 92 0.93 7.83 -12.99
N GLU A 93 1.67 8.89 -12.66
CA GLU A 93 2.78 9.39 -13.47
C GLU A 93 4.01 8.46 -13.41
N GLY A 94 4.99 8.73 -14.27
CA GLY A 94 6.29 8.05 -14.27
C GLY A 94 6.34 6.76 -15.11
N GLN A 95 7.40 5.99 -14.87
CA GLN A 95 7.70 4.78 -15.63
C GLN A 95 6.83 3.60 -15.17
N PRO A 96 6.38 2.71 -16.09
CA PRO A 96 5.53 1.58 -15.73
C PRO A 96 6.17 0.58 -14.77
N LEU A 97 7.48 0.36 -14.91
CA LEU A 97 8.23 -0.54 -14.04
C LEU A 97 8.97 0.26 -12.95
N PRO A 98 9.07 -0.29 -11.72
CA PRO A 98 9.83 0.34 -10.65
C PRO A 98 11.32 0.38 -10.99
N THR A 99 11.97 1.48 -10.67
CA THR A 99 13.42 1.65 -10.90
C THR A 99 14.24 1.35 -9.65
N GLY A 100 13.59 1.19 -8.50
CA GLY A 100 14.25 1.02 -7.21
C GLY A 100 14.90 2.31 -6.71
N ASN A 101 14.60 3.45 -7.34
CA ASN A 101 15.13 4.77 -7.03
C ASN A 101 13.99 5.69 -6.58
N ALA A 102 14.10 6.23 -5.36
CA ALA A 102 13.05 7.05 -4.75
C ALA A 102 12.66 8.29 -5.56
N GLU A 103 13.61 8.92 -6.28
CA GLU A 103 13.34 10.12 -7.08
C GLU A 103 12.59 9.81 -8.37
N LYS A 104 12.91 8.68 -9.00
CA LYS A 104 12.25 8.22 -10.24
C LYS A 104 10.90 7.56 -9.95
N ASP A 105 10.73 7.00 -8.76
CA ASP A 105 9.54 6.29 -8.31
C ASP A 105 8.61 7.16 -7.43
N LYS A 106 8.68 8.50 -7.52
CA LYS A 106 7.87 9.42 -6.69
C LYS A 106 6.36 9.17 -6.79
N SER A 107 5.85 8.84 -7.99
CA SER A 107 4.44 8.51 -8.19
C SER A 107 3.97 7.32 -7.36
N ARG A 108 4.87 6.36 -7.08
CA ARG A 108 4.60 5.20 -6.24
C ARG A 108 4.56 5.53 -4.75
N ASN A 109 5.08 6.69 -4.34
CA ASN A 109 4.87 7.21 -2.98
C ASN A 109 3.44 7.76 -2.87
N TYR A 110 2.98 8.58 -3.81
CA TYR A 110 1.58 9.03 -3.84
C TYR A 110 0.59 7.86 -3.91
N LEU A 111 0.90 6.79 -4.65
CA LEU A 111 0.08 5.58 -4.66
C LEU A 111 0.03 4.88 -3.29
N LEU A 112 1.15 4.85 -2.55
CA LEU A 112 1.19 4.34 -1.17
C LEU A 112 0.30 5.18 -0.25
N GLU A 113 0.37 6.50 -0.36
CA GLU A 113 -0.44 7.42 0.45
C GLU A 113 -1.94 7.21 0.18
N LEU A 114 -2.32 7.13 -1.10
CA LEU A 114 -3.69 6.79 -1.50
C LEU A 114 -4.09 5.43 -0.91
N ARG A 115 -3.26 4.40 -1.07
CA ARG A 115 -3.52 3.06 -0.52
C ARG A 115 -3.74 3.08 0.99
N ALA A 116 -2.90 3.77 1.74
CA ALA A 116 -3.05 3.90 3.18
C ALA A 116 -4.34 4.67 3.54
N SER A 117 -4.68 5.72 2.80
CA SER A 117 -5.89 6.53 3.03
C SER A 117 -7.19 5.72 2.89
N ILE A 118 -7.22 4.72 1.98
CA ILE A 118 -8.39 3.87 1.76
C ILE A 118 -8.84 3.17 3.04
N TYR A 119 -7.90 2.69 3.86
CA TYR A 119 -8.24 2.03 5.12
C TYR A 119 -8.98 2.96 6.08
N PHE A 120 -8.62 4.24 6.12
CA PHE A 120 -9.31 5.22 6.95
C PHE A 120 -10.67 5.64 6.36
N LEU A 121 -10.76 5.79 5.05
CA LEU A 121 -12.02 6.10 4.36
C LEU A 121 -13.08 5.03 4.60
N ARG A 122 -12.70 3.75 4.50
CA ARG A 122 -13.61 2.61 4.76
C ARG A 122 -14.14 2.58 6.20
N LEU A 123 -13.43 3.21 7.13
CA LEU A 123 -13.84 3.35 8.53
C LEU A 123 -14.65 4.63 8.80
N GLY A 124 -14.97 5.39 7.75
CA GLY A 124 -15.75 6.63 7.84
C GLY A 124 -14.96 7.85 8.33
N TYR A 125 -13.63 7.83 8.24
CA TYR A 125 -12.83 9.03 8.47
C TYR A 125 -12.90 9.96 7.27
N GLN A 126 -12.90 11.26 7.53
CA GLN A 126 -12.65 12.27 6.51
C GLN A 126 -11.15 12.34 6.26
N ILE A 127 -10.73 12.32 5.00
CA ILE A 127 -9.33 12.37 4.61
C ILE A 127 -8.99 13.72 4.00
N HIS A 128 -7.89 14.28 4.47
CA HIS A 128 -7.22 15.44 3.88
C HIS A 128 -5.78 15.06 3.57
N MET A 129 -5.37 15.21 2.32
CA MET A 129 -3.99 14.96 1.89
C MET A 129 -3.28 16.32 1.83
N SER A 130 -2.11 16.45 2.47
CA SER A 130 -1.38 17.72 2.56
C SER A 130 0.09 17.56 2.17
N SER A 131 0.80 18.67 1.91
CA SER A 131 2.24 18.64 1.64
C SER A 131 3.11 18.32 2.87
N ASP A 132 2.59 18.55 4.07
CA ASP A 132 3.40 18.54 5.31
C ASP A 132 3.24 17.24 6.12
N CYS A 133 2.13 16.54 5.88
CA CYS A 133 1.87 15.20 6.34
C CYS A 133 1.07 14.52 5.25
N ASP A 134 1.52 13.33 4.87
CA ASP A 134 0.99 12.63 3.71
C ASP A 134 -0.54 12.45 3.82
N ILE A 135 -1.04 12.08 5.01
CA ILE A 135 -2.48 11.85 5.23
C ILE A 135 -2.92 12.39 6.59
N ILE A 136 -4.01 13.15 6.60
CA ILE A 136 -4.75 13.52 7.81
C ILE A 136 -6.10 12.84 7.75
N ALA A 137 -6.38 11.95 8.70
CA ALA A 137 -7.65 11.25 8.83
C ALA A 137 -8.37 11.70 10.09
N GLU A 138 -9.55 12.30 9.97
CA GLU A 138 -10.28 12.84 11.12
C GLU A 138 -11.71 12.34 11.25
N ASN A 139 -12.16 12.28 12.50
CA ASN A 139 -13.57 12.11 12.85
C ASN A 139 -13.94 13.15 13.93
N LYS A 140 -15.08 12.98 14.60
CA LYS A 140 -15.55 13.91 15.64
C LYS A 140 -14.63 13.99 16.86
N LYS A 141 -13.90 12.92 17.19
CA LYS A 141 -13.13 12.77 18.44
C LYS A 141 -11.62 12.79 18.22
N ASP A 142 -11.15 12.15 17.16
CA ASP A 142 -9.74 11.90 16.89
C ASP A 142 -9.31 12.53 15.56
N ILE A 143 -8.06 12.95 15.51
CA ILE A 143 -7.33 13.31 14.30
C ILE A 143 -6.05 12.46 14.23
N TYR A 144 -5.92 11.70 13.16
CA TYR A 144 -4.76 10.88 12.85
C TYR A 144 -3.91 11.59 11.81
N PHE A 145 -2.63 11.71 12.12
CA PHE A 145 -1.59 12.12 11.21
C PHE A 145 -0.83 10.87 10.80
N ILE A 146 -0.76 10.60 9.50
CA ILE A 146 -0.11 9.41 8.96
C ILE A 146 1.00 9.86 8.03
N GLU A 147 2.22 9.45 8.37
CA GLU A 147 3.40 9.72 7.55
C GLU A 147 3.79 8.44 6.81
N CYS A 148 3.73 8.48 5.48
CA CYS A 148 4.00 7.34 4.61
C CYS A 148 5.47 7.31 4.18
N LYS A 149 6.13 6.16 4.30
CA LYS A 149 7.52 5.99 3.87
C LYS A 149 7.69 4.71 3.07
N ARG A 150 7.93 4.86 1.77
CA ARG A 150 8.37 3.75 0.92
C ARG A 150 9.88 3.53 1.11
N LEU A 151 10.27 2.34 1.56
CA LEU A 151 11.63 2.03 1.96
C LEU A 151 12.40 1.42 0.77
N TYR A 152 13.38 2.16 0.25
CA TYR A 152 14.17 1.73 -0.93
C TYR A 152 15.57 1.22 -0.58
N SER A 153 16.05 1.46 0.64
CA SER A 153 17.41 1.11 1.06
C SER A 153 17.43 0.60 2.49
N ILE A 154 17.92 -0.63 2.68
CA ILE A 154 18.12 -1.26 3.99
C ILE A 154 18.90 -0.34 4.93
N LYS A 155 19.98 0.27 4.43
CA LYS A 155 20.87 1.15 5.22
C LYS A 155 20.18 2.42 5.71
N LYS A 156 19.05 2.81 5.12
CA LYS A 156 18.32 4.04 5.46
C LYS A 156 16.99 3.77 6.18
N VAL A 157 16.64 2.52 6.50
CA VAL A 157 15.34 2.19 7.12
C VAL A 157 15.13 2.98 8.42
N ASP A 158 16.01 2.81 9.41
CA ASP A 158 15.91 3.51 10.69
C ASP A 158 15.90 5.05 10.52
N LEU A 159 16.70 5.57 9.58
CA LEU A 159 16.73 7.00 9.28
C LEU A 159 15.36 7.48 8.79
N ARG A 160 14.75 6.79 7.83
CA ARG A 160 13.43 7.16 7.28
C ARG A 160 12.31 7.07 8.30
N ILE A 161 12.35 6.07 9.19
CA ILE A 161 11.39 5.96 10.28
C ILE A 161 11.58 7.10 11.28
N THR A 162 12.83 7.47 11.59
CA THR A 162 13.12 8.61 12.48
C THR A 162 12.66 9.93 11.86
N GLU A 163 12.93 10.16 10.57
CA GLU A 163 12.40 11.32 9.82
C GLU A 163 10.88 11.40 9.94
N ALA A 164 10.18 10.28 9.73
CA ALA A 164 8.73 10.23 9.83
C ALA A 164 8.21 10.55 11.25
N TYR A 165 8.89 10.02 12.27
CA TYR A 165 8.59 10.31 13.66
C TYR A 165 8.74 11.81 13.97
N GLU A 166 9.85 12.43 13.56
CA GLU A 166 10.10 13.86 13.76
C GLU A 166 9.11 14.75 13.00
N GLN A 167 8.71 14.36 11.79
CA GLN A 167 7.68 15.05 11.01
C GLN A 167 6.33 15.04 11.75
N LEU A 168 5.93 13.90 12.29
CA LEU A 168 4.70 13.78 13.09
C LEU A 168 4.76 14.64 14.36
N GLN A 169 5.90 14.68 15.06
CA GLN A 169 6.05 15.50 16.26
C GLN A 169 5.82 16.99 15.96
N LYS A 170 6.52 17.52 14.94
CA LYS A 170 6.35 18.91 14.50
C LYS A 170 4.89 19.24 14.19
N ARG A 171 4.23 18.33 13.46
CA ARG A 171 2.83 18.50 13.05
C ARG A 171 1.86 18.60 14.23
N PHE A 172 2.11 17.86 15.31
CA PHE A 172 1.26 17.96 16.48
C PHE A 172 1.37 19.31 17.16
N ASP A 173 2.51 19.97 17.07
CA ASP A 173 2.75 21.24 17.76
C ASP A 173 2.14 22.40 16.95
N ASP A 174 2.08 22.28 15.62
CA ASP A 174 1.54 23.31 14.71
C ASP A 174 0.01 23.45 14.72
N ILE A 175 -0.72 22.40 15.12
CA ILE A 175 -2.20 22.38 14.98
C ILE A 175 -2.86 22.62 16.32
N ASN A 176 -3.58 23.74 16.48
CA ASN A 176 -4.38 23.96 17.68
C ASN A 176 -5.78 23.34 17.53
N THR A 177 -6.04 22.23 18.22
CA THR A 177 -7.35 21.54 18.19
C THR A 177 -7.65 20.86 19.53
N LYS A 178 -8.95 20.73 19.84
CA LYS A 178 -9.46 19.98 21.00
C LYS A 178 -9.56 18.47 20.73
N LYS A 179 -9.41 18.02 19.47
CA LYS A 179 -9.44 16.59 19.11
C LYS A 179 -8.19 15.87 19.64
N ASN A 180 -8.32 14.58 19.89
CA ASN A 180 -7.17 13.74 20.25
C ASN A 180 -6.24 13.58 19.04
N LYS A 181 -5.00 14.07 19.15
CA LYS A 181 -3.99 13.92 18.10
C LYS A 181 -3.28 12.58 18.22
N ARG A 182 -3.18 11.86 17.11
CA ARG A 182 -2.57 10.54 17.04
C ARG A 182 -1.68 10.45 15.80
N GLY A 183 -0.58 9.70 15.90
CA GLY A 183 0.40 9.53 14.85
C GLY A 183 0.59 8.06 14.48
N ILE A 184 0.67 7.79 13.18
CA ILE A 184 1.01 6.49 12.63
C ILE A 184 2.11 6.70 11.59
N ILE A 185 3.16 5.89 11.64
CA ILE A 185 4.13 5.81 10.55
C ILE A 185 3.72 4.63 9.68
N TRP A 186 3.45 4.87 8.40
CA TRP A 186 3.02 3.85 7.45
C TRP A 186 4.14 3.56 6.46
N ALA A 187 4.86 2.46 6.64
CA ALA A 187 5.99 2.14 5.78
C ALA A 187 5.72 0.97 4.83
N ASP A 188 6.20 1.12 3.60
CA ASP A 188 6.16 0.08 2.58
C ASP A 188 7.58 -0.46 2.34
N PRO A 189 7.92 -1.65 2.89
CA PRO A 189 9.21 -2.29 2.68
C PRO A 189 9.29 -3.13 1.40
N SER A 190 8.24 -3.20 0.57
CA SER A 190 8.21 -4.01 -0.66
C SER A 190 9.44 -3.79 -1.56
N PRO A 191 9.92 -2.55 -1.79
CA PRO A 191 11.09 -2.32 -2.64
C PRO A 191 12.40 -2.89 -2.09
N ILE A 192 12.46 -3.25 -0.81
CA ILE A 192 13.61 -3.95 -0.22
C ILE A 192 13.34 -5.45 -0.23
N MET A 193 12.23 -5.87 0.36
CA MET A 193 11.96 -7.29 0.63
C MET A 193 11.74 -8.12 -0.64
N LEU A 194 11.11 -7.53 -1.67
CA LEU A 194 10.86 -8.24 -2.93
C LEU A 194 12.08 -8.27 -3.86
N ARG A 195 13.18 -7.56 -3.57
CA ARG A 195 14.41 -7.70 -4.37
C ARG A 195 15.08 -9.05 -4.17
N ASP A 196 14.98 -9.60 -2.96
CA ASP A 196 15.67 -10.83 -2.59
C ASP A 196 14.79 -12.07 -2.83
N VAL A 197 13.49 -11.93 -2.60
CA VAL A 197 12.53 -13.06 -2.67
C VAL A 197 11.81 -13.13 -4.02
N PHE A 198 11.62 -11.98 -4.69
CA PHE A 198 10.78 -11.76 -5.89
C PHE A 198 9.31 -12.16 -5.73
N MET A 199 9.01 -13.37 -5.26
CA MET A 199 7.67 -13.91 -5.08
C MET A 199 7.63 -14.94 -3.94
N TYR A 200 6.56 -14.90 -3.15
CA TYR A 200 6.30 -15.90 -2.11
C TYR A 200 5.80 -17.21 -2.73
N SER A 201 5.91 -18.32 -1.99
CA SER A 201 5.28 -19.58 -2.37
C SER A 201 4.62 -20.23 -1.15
N ALA A 202 3.37 -20.66 -1.31
CA ALA A 202 2.62 -21.32 -0.25
C ALA A 202 1.52 -22.22 -0.83
N PHE A 203 0.98 -23.14 -0.03
CA PHE A 203 -0.16 -23.96 -0.45
C PHE A 203 -1.46 -23.17 -0.62
N SER A 204 -1.60 -22.03 0.07
CA SER A 204 -2.79 -21.18 0.02
C SER A 204 -2.44 -19.71 0.19
N ARG A 205 -3.36 -18.82 -0.22
CA ARG A 205 -3.25 -17.37 0.00
C ARG A 205 -3.07 -17.03 1.48
N GLY A 206 -3.79 -17.72 2.37
CA GLY A 206 -3.63 -17.55 3.81
C GLY A 206 -2.24 -17.94 4.30
N GLY A 207 -1.67 -19.03 3.77
CA GLY A 207 -0.29 -19.44 4.07
C GLY A 207 0.73 -18.39 3.64
N ALA A 208 0.58 -17.86 2.42
CA ALA A 208 1.44 -16.78 1.91
C ALA A 208 1.31 -15.51 2.77
N GLN A 209 0.10 -15.15 3.18
CA GLN A 209 -0.14 -14.01 4.08
C GLN A 209 0.60 -14.14 5.40
N GLN A 210 0.61 -15.33 6.01
CA GLN A 210 1.32 -15.58 7.27
C GLN A 210 2.84 -15.53 7.09
N ALA A 211 3.37 -16.09 5.99
CA ALA A 211 4.79 -16.01 5.67
C ALA A 211 5.24 -14.55 5.51
N VAL A 212 4.47 -13.74 4.76
CA VAL A 212 4.73 -12.31 4.62
C VAL A 212 4.68 -11.58 5.96
N ARG A 213 3.68 -11.88 6.80
CA ARG A 213 3.56 -11.25 8.11
C ARG A 213 4.74 -11.59 9.02
N TYR A 214 5.24 -12.82 8.96
CA TYR A 214 6.45 -13.24 9.66
C TYR A 214 7.67 -12.48 9.16
N ASP A 215 7.86 -12.35 7.85
CA ASP A 215 8.98 -11.59 7.29
C ASP A 215 8.92 -10.10 7.64
N LEU A 216 7.73 -9.50 7.70
CA LEU A 216 7.55 -8.12 8.15
C LEU A 216 7.93 -7.94 9.63
N LEU A 217 7.61 -8.91 10.48
CA LEU A 217 8.04 -8.94 11.88
C LEU A 217 9.57 -9.06 11.99
N GLU A 218 10.19 -9.95 11.24
CA GLU A 218 11.65 -10.11 11.24
C GLU A 218 12.35 -8.87 10.67
N PHE A 219 11.79 -8.27 9.62
CA PHE A 219 12.24 -7.00 9.07
C PHE A 219 12.20 -5.90 10.13
N SER A 220 11.10 -5.79 10.89
CA SER A 220 10.95 -4.76 11.91
C SER A 220 12.00 -4.92 13.03
N LYS A 221 12.20 -6.16 13.52
CA LYS A 221 13.20 -6.46 14.54
C LYS A 221 14.62 -6.13 14.08
N ARG A 222 14.93 -6.42 12.81
CA ARG A 222 16.29 -6.29 12.27
C ARG A 222 16.67 -4.87 11.89
N TYR A 223 15.73 -4.08 11.38
CA TYR A 223 16.05 -2.80 10.73
C TYR A 223 15.41 -1.56 11.37
N ILE A 224 14.48 -1.72 12.31
CA ILE A 224 13.85 -0.61 13.04
C ILE A 224 14.31 -0.63 14.50
N THR A 225 15.63 -0.47 14.69
CA THR A 225 16.29 -0.68 15.97
C THR A 225 16.17 0.51 16.92
N LYS A 226 15.87 1.71 16.38
CA LYS A 226 15.74 2.94 17.18
C LYS A 226 14.37 3.13 17.83
N SER A 227 13.45 2.18 17.65
CA SER A 227 12.05 2.31 18.12
C SER A 227 11.92 2.58 19.63
N SER A 228 12.88 2.13 20.45
CA SER A 228 12.90 2.40 21.89
C SER A 228 13.18 3.88 22.25
N GLN A 229 13.66 4.68 21.30
CA GLN A 229 13.95 6.11 21.49
C GLN A 229 12.71 6.99 21.27
N TYR A 230 11.64 6.44 20.71
CA TYR A 230 10.41 7.16 20.41
C TYR A 230 9.55 7.27 21.67
N THR A 231 9.50 8.48 22.25
CA THR A 231 8.89 8.74 23.56
C THR A 231 7.51 9.39 23.49
N ASP A 232 7.15 10.01 22.36
CA ASP A 232 5.85 10.64 22.17
C ASP A 232 4.74 9.60 22.05
N LYS A 233 3.91 9.51 23.10
CA LYS A 233 2.80 8.55 23.19
C LYS A 233 1.69 8.80 22.18
N ARG A 234 1.63 9.99 21.56
CA ARG A 234 0.69 10.29 20.48
C ARG A 234 1.03 9.47 19.23
N ILE A 235 2.31 9.17 19.00
CA ILE A 235 2.79 8.31 17.90
C ILE A 235 2.84 6.88 18.42
N PHE A 236 1.85 6.07 18.07
CA PHE A 236 1.59 4.83 18.79
C PHE A 236 1.99 3.56 18.02
N SER A 237 2.17 3.64 16.70
CA SER A 237 2.54 2.48 15.91
C SER A 237 3.29 2.81 14.63
N ILE A 238 4.05 1.82 14.18
CA ILE A 238 4.57 1.73 12.82
C ILE A 238 3.82 0.60 12.13
N VAL A 239 3.14 0.90 11.03
CA VAL A 239 2.47 -0.08 10.18
C VAL A 239 3.41 -0.39 9.03
N LEU A 240 3.91 -1.62 8.96
CA LEU A 240 4.62 -2.13 7.81
C LEU A 240 3.60 -2.82 6.91
N GLN A 241 3.43 -2.35 5.67
CA GLN A 241 2.49 -2.96 4.73
C GLN A 241 3.15 -3.28 3.41
N MET A 242 2.98 -4.53 2.97
CA MET A 242 3.52 -5.03 1.71
C MET A 242 2.39 -5.45 0.77
N VAL A 243 2.56 -5.14 -0.51
CA VAL A 243 1.82 -5.80 -1.59
C VAL A 243 2.70 -6.94 -2.08
N TRP A 244 2.28 -8.17 -1.82
CA TRP A 244 3.09 -9.34 -2.09
C TRP A 244 2.50 -10.18 -3.21
N PRO A 245 3.31 -10.62 -4.16
CA PRO A 245 2.97 -11.68 -5.10
C PRO A 245 3.30 -13.03 -4.46
N SER A 246 2.46 -14.04 -4.69
CA SER A 246 2.73 -15.43 -4.31
C SER A 246 2.29 -16.38 -5.40
N TYR A 247 3.05 -17.44 -5.59
CA TYR A 247 2.52 -18.65 -6.20
C TYR A 247 1.75 -19.44 -5.15
N THR A 248 0.51 -19.82 -5.46
CA THR A 248 -0.28 -20.69 -4.58
C THR A 248 -0.48 -22.05 -5.23
N GLY A 249 -0.37 -23.13 -4.45
CA GLY A 249 -0.58 -24.50 -4.95
C GLY A 249 -2.02 -24.82 -5.41
N SER A 250 -2.93 -23.85 -5.36
CA SER A 250 -4.26 -23.93 -5.97
C SER A 250 -4.19 -23.65 -7.48
N LYS A 251 -5.27 -23.96 -8.22
CA LYS A 251 -5.42 -23.66 -9.67
C LYS A 251 -5.38 -22.16 -10.03
N ASP A 252 -5.06 -21.29 -9.07
CA ASP A 252 -5.13 -19.84 -9.18
C ASP A 252 -3.81 -19.20 -9.66
N GLY A 253 -2.74 -19.97 -9.86
CA GLY A 253 -1.47 -19.44 -10.38
C GLY A 253 -0.84 -18.37 -9.47
N ILE A 254 -0.46 -17.23 -10.06
CA ILE A 254 0.12 -16.09 -9.33
C ILE A 254 -1.00 -15.26 -8.70
N VAL A 255 -1.06 -15.25 -7.37
CA VAL A 255 -1.93 -14.35 -6.59
C VAL A 255 -1.13 -13.18 -6.06
N THR A 256 -1.82 -12.07 -5.79
CA THR A 256 -1.25 -10.95 -5.05
C THR A 256 -2.14 -10.62 -3.86
N GLY A 257 -1.55 -10.12 -2.79
CA GLY A 257 -2.26 -9.74 -1.58
C GLY A 257 -1.63 -8.56 -0.87
N PHE A 258 -2.41 -7.95 0.03
CA PHE A 258 -1.91 -6.94 0.96
C PHE A 258 -1.71 -7.59 2.32
N THR A 259 -0.62 -7.27 2.99
CA THR A 259 -0.42 -7.69 4.38
C THR A 259 0.27 -6.63 5.17
N SER A 260 -0.30 -6.38 6.33
CA SER A 260 0.23 -5.45 7.32
C SER A 260 0.76 -6.20 8.54
N PHE A 261 1.86 -5.69 9.06
CA PHE A 261 2.35 -5.94 10.40
C PHE A 261 2.35 -4.62 11.17
N VAL A 262 1.80 -4.63 12.38
CA VAL A 262 1.72 -3.43 13.21
C VAL A 262 2.70 -3.57 14.35
N MET A 263 3.72 -2.73 14.35
CA MET A 263 4.68 -2.63 15.42
C MET A 263 4.23 -1.54 16.40
N PRO A 264 3.72 -1.89 17.59
CA PRO A 264 3.40 -0.90 18.61
C PRO A 264 4.69 -0.25 19.13
N LEU A 265 4.70 1.08 19.25
CA LEU A 265 5.86 1.81 19.79
C LEU A 265 5.89 1.86 21.32
N HIS A 266 4.72 1.69 21.95
CA HIS A 266 4.57 1.80 23.40
C HIS A 266 3.92 0.54 23.98
N LYS A 267 4.43 0.04 25.11
CA LYS A 267 3.78 -1.03 25.88
C LYS A 267 2.55 -0.47 26.60
N LYS A 268 1.33 -0.97 26.30
CA LYS A 268 0.19 -1.23 27.23
C LYS A 268 -1.17 -1.29 26.51
N ILE A 269 -2.05 -2.14 27.05
CA ILE A 269 -3.53 -2.15 27.13
C ILE A 269 -4.35 -1.09 26.34
N GLY A 270 -3.90 0.17 26.25
CA GLY A 270 -4.52 1.21 25.41
C GLY A 270 -4.43 0.94 23.91
N PHE A 271 -3.33 0.36 23.42
CA PHE A 271 -3.24 -0.11 22.01
C PHE A 271 -4.33 -1.14 21.72
N PHE A 272 -4.49 -2.14 22.59
CA PHE A 272 -5.50 -3.18 22.45
C PHE A 272 -6.94 -2.67 22.62
N ASN A 273 -7.19 -1.68 23.47
CA ASN A 273 -8.52 -1.06 23.61
C ASN A 273 -8.90 -0.20 22.40
N MET A 274 -7.94 0.45 21.73
CA MET A 274 -8.16 1.10 20.43
C MET A 274 -8.34 0.10 19.30
N VAL A 275 -7.59 -1.00 19.31
CA VAL A 275 -7.67 -2.10 18.33
C VAL A 275 -9.02 -2.82 18.39
N ARG A 276 -9.59 -3.00 19.60
CA ARG A 276 -10.84 -3.77 19.82
C ARG A 276 -12.13 -3.05 19.43
N THR A 277 -12.12 -1.73 19.26
CA THR A 277 -13.32 -0.99 18.80
C THR A 277 -13.42 -0.98 17.29
N LYS A 278 -13.85 -2.10 16.66
CA LYS A 278 -14.13 -2.26 15.20
C LYS A 278 -13.20 -1.43 14.30
N SER A 279 -11.90 -1.50 14.61
CA SER A 279 -10.96 -0.41 14.39
C SER A 279 -10.18 -0.63 13.09
N LEU A 280 -9.41 0.37 12.68
CA LEU A 280 -8.44 0.30 11.58
C LEU A 280 -7.66 -1.01 11.46
N PHE A 281 -7.39 -1.66 12.58
CA PHE A 281 -6.68 -2.91 12.64
C PHE A 281 -7.47 -4.10 12.12
N ASP A 282 -8.79 -4.15 12.38
CA ASP A 282 -9.64 -5.19 11.79
C ASP A 282 -9.63 -5.09 10.27
N GLU A 283 -9.65 -3.88 9.72
CA GLU A 283 -9.51 -3.65 8.28
C GLU A 283 -8.10 -4.03 7.78
N LEU A 284 -7.04 -3.66 8.50
CA LEU A 284 -5.66 -4.00 8.14
C LEU A 284 -5.35 -5.51 8.19
N PHE A 285 -6.08 -6.27 9.00
CA PHE A 285 -5.89 -7.71 9.18
C PHE A 285 -6.84 -8.57 8.32
N LYS A 286 -7.83 -7.97 7.65
CA LYS A 286 -8.66 -8.68 6.66
C LYS A 286 -7.78 -9.21 5.52
N ILE A 287 -8.14 -10.40 5.03
CA ILE A 287 -7.66 -10.85 3.74
C ILE A 287 -8.48 -10.07 2.71
N GLU A 288 -7.88 -9.05 2.09
CA GLU A 288 -8.47 -8.44 0.91
C GLU A 288 -8.46 -9.50 -0.19
N GLU A 289 -9.62 -9.88 -0.71
CA GLU A 289 -9.78 -10.75 -1.88
C GLU A 289 -9.95 -9.87 -3.12
N ALA A 290 -9.25 -10.21 -4.20
CA ALA A 290 -9.45 -9.59 -5.51
C ALA A 290 -10.54 -10.37 -6.25
#